data_AF-A0AAC9CY59-F1
#
_entry.id   AF-A0AAC9CY59-F1
#
_cell.length_a   1.000
_cell.length_b   1.000
_cell.length_c   1.000
_cell.angle_alpha   90.00
_cell.angle_beta   90.00
_cell.angle_gamma   90.00
#
_symmetry.space_group_name_H-M   'P 1'
#
loop_
_entity.id
_entity.type
_entity.pdbx_description
1 polymer ?
#
loop_
_entity_poly.entity_id
_entity_poly.type
_entity_poly.pdbx_seq_one_letter_code
_entity_poly.pdbx_strand_id
1 'polypeptide(L)'
;MKNFTYKISLFLILAFTVSSCTEQYVFQNTDFESALVVEGTITNELKNQTIKLSKVYELEESGPKLEKGANVFITDDQGNQYQFEEKDTLYASITPFKAEPGRKYQLKIRTNTGKNYTSDEQVLTTETKIDNLTATVANVNGQKGVQIKVNGYDPNNTSKYYRYEYVETYKIEAPLWSPFETSIVNVPAVPANPELGTPAEPAREDILVSLRTKETKTCFSSKKSNEIILNNTNSLSEDRVNFPIRFISNQNYIISYRYSIFVKQYIQNLAAYTYYKTLKDLSSSGGVLSPKQPGFFYGNIQSVENPSEKVIGFFEVSAVSSERLFFNYSDLFPGEPLPPYYESDCEVRQFVDCIGDPPCSGAQLRSGILSRYLVHLSSSGTSYSMVKAACGDCTSFSSNIVPPFWVD
;
A
#
# COMPACT_ATOMS: atom_id res chain seq x y z
N MET A 1 -22.06 26.94 -61.28
CA MET A 1 -21.10 27.37 -60.22
C MET A 1 -21.78 28.09 -59.03
N LYS A 2 -22.79 28.97 -59.23
CA LYS A 2 -23.48 29.68 -58.12
C LYS A 2 -24.16 28.77 -57.06
N ASN A 3 -24.72 27.62 -57.45
CA ASN A 3 -25.40 26.72 -56.49
C ASN A 3 -24.43 25.89 -55.63
N PHE A 4 -23.17 25.75 -56.06
CA PHE A 4 -22.15 25.00 -55.31
C PHE A 4 -21.53 25.87 -54.22
N THR A 5 -21.31 27.15 -54.51
CA THR A 5 -20.84 28.14 -53.52
C THR A 5 -21.86 28.37 -52.40
N TYR A 6 -23.16 28.38 -52.68
CA TYR A 6 -24.20 28.51 -51.63
C TYR A 6 -24.24 27.31 -50.69
N LYS A 7 -24.03 26.08 -51.20
CA LYS A 7 -23.98 24.88 -50.35
C LYS A 7 -22.74 24.84 -49.47
N ILE A 8 -21.59 25.30 -49.98
CA ILE A 8 -20.36 25.41 -49.19
C ILE A 8 -20.49 26.49 -48.12
N SER A 9 -21.07 27.65 -48.43
CA SER A 9 -21.35 28.69 -47.44
C SER A 9 -22.33 28.24 -46.37
N LEU A 10 -23.39 27.48 -46.73
CA LEU A 10 -24.34 26.94 -45.76
C LEU A 10 -23.67 25.91 -44.83
N PHE A 11 -22.78 25.07 -45.37
CA PHE A 11 -22.04 24.07 -44.58
C PHE A 11 -21.02 24.71 -43.64
N LEU A 12 -20.33 25.78 -44.08
CA LEU A 12 -19.42 26.57 -43.24
C LEU A 12 -20.15 27.32 -42.12
N ILE A 13 -21.34 27.85 -42.39
CA ILE A 13 -22.18 28.50 -41.36
C ILE A 13 -22.68 27.47 -40.34
N LEU A 14 -23.10 26.28 -40.78
CA LEU A 14 -23.53 25.22 -39.89
C LEU A 14 -22.36 24.68 -39.03
N ALA A 15 -21.17 24.56 -39.61
CA ALA A 15 -19.96 24.15 -38.89
C ALA A 15 -19.52 25.16 -37.82
N PHE A 16 -19.79 26.46 -38.02
CA PHE A 16 -19.51 27.50 -37.01
C PHE A 16 -20.52 27.52 -35.85
N THR A 17 -21.71 26.93 -36.00
CA THR A 17 -22.71 26.88 -34.92
C THR A 17 -22.47 25.76 -33.89
N VAL A 18 -21.56 24.81 -34.20
CA VAL A 18 -21.21 23.70 -33.29
C VAL A 18 -19.97 23.99 -32.44
N SER A 19 -19.29 25.13 -32.63
CA SER A 19 -18.24 25.60 -31.75
C SER A 19 -18.82 26.34 -30.54
N SER A 20 -19.64 25.64 -29.74
CA SER A 20 -19.90 26.11 -28.38
C SER A 20 -18.69 25.73 -27.55
N CYS A 21 -17.85 26.72 -27.23
CA CYS A 21 -16.88 26.58 -26.17
C CYS A 21 -17.65 26.26 -24.90
N THR A 22 -17.48 25.05 -24.37
CA THR A 22 -17.93 24.74 -23.02
C THR A 22 -17.09 25.59 -22.09
N GLU A 23 -17.67 26.64 -21.51
CA GLU A 23 -17.01 27.36 -20.42
C GLU A 23 -16.71 26.35 -19.31
N GLN A 24 -15.44 26.27 -18.92
CA GLN A 24 -15.06 25.45 -17.78
C GLN A 24 -15.79 26.03 -16.57
N TYR A 25 -16.65 25.22 -15.96
CA TYR A 25 -17.29 25.61 -14.71
C TYR A 25 -16.19 25.81 -13.67
N VAL A 26 -15.85 27.07 -13.41
CA VAL A 26 -14.97 27.43 -12.31
C VAL A 26 -15.81 27.27 -11.05
N PHE A 27 -15.61 26.16 -10.34
CA PHE A 27 -16.14 26.00 -9.00
C PHE A 27 -15.58 27.15 -8.16
N GLN A 28 -16.40 28.18 -7.92
CA GLN A 28 -16.08 29.17 -6.90
C GLN A 28 -16.29 28.47 -5.56
N ASN A 29 -15.21 27.94 -4.98
CA ASN A 29 -15.18 27.51 -3.59
C ASN A 29 -15.39 28.75 -2.71
N THR A 30 -16.65 29.09 -2.44
CA THR A 30 -17.01 29.87 -1.26
C THR A 30 -16.64 29.03 -0.03
N ASP A 31 -15.59 29.48 0.66
CA ASP A 31 -15.08 29.04 1.97
C ASP A 31 -14.67 27.57 2.10
N PHE A 32 -13.40 27.28 1.76
CA PHE A 32 -12.72 26.08 2.24
C PHE A 32 -12.59 26.15 3.78
N GLU A 33 -13.55 25.55 4.48
CA GLU A 33 -13.47 25.38 5.93
C GLU A 33 -12.45 24.27 6.24
N SER A 34 -11.24 24.69 6.61
CA SER A 34 -10.23 23.79 7.17
C SER A 34 -10.77 23.10 8.43
N ALA A 35 -10.98 21.79 8.38
CA ALA A 35 -11.44 20.98 9.51
C ALA A 35 -10.33 20.02 9.98
N LEU A 36 -10.27 19.79 11.30
CA LEU A 36 -9.40 18.78 11.90
C LEU A 36 -9.97 17.39 11.60
N VAL A 37 -9.08 16.48 11.19
CA VAL A 37 -9.36 15.07 10.95
C VAL A 37 -8.59 14.22 11.95
N VAL A 38 -9.30 13.45 12.77
CA VAL A 38 -8.75 12.64 13.86
C VAL A 38 -8.99 11.15 13.58
N GLU A 39 -7.92 10.36 13.49
CA GLU A 39 -7.98 8.91 13.44
C GLU A 39 -7.26 8.35 14.67
N GLY A 40 -7.99 7.68 15.57
CA GLY A 40 -7.39 7.14 16.78
C GLY A 40 -8.06 5.86 17.26
N THR A 41 -7.28 4.78 17.37
CA THR A 41 -7.71 3.53 18.01
C THR A 41 -6.68 3.14 19.05
N ILE A 42 -7.09 3.00 20.31
CA ILE A 42 -6.26 2.34 21.33
C ILE A 42 -6.79 0.93 21.60
N THR A 43 -5.89 0.04 22.00
CA THR A 43 -6.16 -1.41 22.09
C THR A 43 -5.67 -2.01 23.39
N ASN A 44 -6.06 -3.25 23.66
CA ASN A 44 -5.55 -4.08 24.76
C ASN A 44 -4.12 -4.64 24.51
N GLU A 45 -3.45 -4.29 23.40
CA GLU A 45 -2.03 -4.61 23.17
C GLU A 45 -1.12 -3.63 23.92
N LEU A 46 -0.13 -4.13 24.68
CA LEU A 46 0.89 -3.29 25.32
C LEU A 46 1.92 -2.81 24.29
N LYS A 47 1.76 -1.57 23.82
CA LYS A 47 2.63 -0.94 22.82
C LYS A 47 2.54 0.58 22.91
N ASN A 48 3.38 1.29 22.16
CA ASN A 48 3.14 2.70 21.87
C ASN A 48 1.88 2.82 21.02
N GLN A 49 0.82 3.38 21.60
CA GLN A 49 -0.43 3.61 20.87
C GLN A 49 -0.25 4.80 19.92
N THR A 50 -1.08 4.90 18.88
CA THR A 50 -0.92 5.94 17.85
C THR A 50 -2.21 6.70 17.58
N ILE A 51 -2.11 8.00 17.37
CA ILE A 51 -3.19 8.89 16.94
C ILE A 51 -2.70 9.66 15.72
N LYS A 52 -3.51 9.76 14.67
CA LYS A 52 -3.19 10.54 13.48
C LYS A 52 -4.10 11.75 13.42
N LEU A 53 -3.46 12.93 13.37
CA LEU A 53 -4.14 14.22 13.24
C LEU A 53 -3.79 14.80 11.87
N SER A 54 -4.79 15.12 11.08
CA SER A 54 -4.58 15.74 9.77
C SER A 54 -5.60 16.84 9.52
N LYS A 55 -5.43 17.58 8.44
CA LYS A 55 -6.42 18.55 7.97
C LYS A 55 -7.09 18.05 6.70
N VAL A 56 -8.35 18.44 6.52
CA VAL A 56 -8.99 18.37 5.21
C VAL A 56 -8.09 19.11 4.21
N TYR A 57 -7.98 18.57 3.00
CA TYR A 57 -7.14 19.06 1.92
C TYR A 57 -7.97 19.17 0.64
N GLU A 58 -7.57 20.06 -0.25
CA GLU A 58 -8.23 20.22 -1.55
C GLU A 58 -7.81 19.11 -2.52
N LEU A 59 -8.62 18.88 -3.55
CA LEU A 59 -8.38 17.82 -4.54
C LEU A 59 -7.06 17.99 -5.30
N GLU A 60 -6.59 19.24 -5.43
CA GLU A 60 -5.34 19.60 -6.10
C GLU A 60 -4.10 19.34 -5.24
N GLU A 61 -4.26 19.12 -3.93
CA GLU A 61 -3.14 18.81 -3.05
C GLU A 61 -2.72 17.34 -3.16
N SER A 62 -1.43 17.07 -2.89
CA SER A 62 -0.85 15.72 -2.96
C SER A 62 -1.30 14.75 -1.86
N GLY A 63 -2.23 15.16 -0.99
CA GLY A 63 -2.80 14.36 0.08
C GLY A 63 -2.95 15.11 1.42
N PRO A 64 -3.45 14.41 2.47
CA PRO A 64 -3.64 15.01 3.77
C PRO A 64 -2.32 15.36 4.44
N LYS A 65 -2.23 16.58 4.97
CA LYS A 65 -1.08 17.04 5.76
C LYS A 65 -1.31 16.76 7.25
N LEU A 66 -0.26 16.28 7.92
CA LEU A 66 -0.24 16.10 9.37
C LEU A 66 -0.48 17.45 10.07
N GLU A 67 -1.34 17.46 11.08
CA GLU A 67 -1.45 18.61 11.98
C GLU A 67 -0.29 18.59 12.96
N LYS A 68 0.63 19.56 12.85
CA LYS A 68 1.88 19.62 13.62
C LYS A 68 1.80 20.52 14.84
N GLY A 69 2.65 20.24 15.83
CA GLY A 69 2.78 21.00 17.06
C GLY A 69 1.60 20.88 18.01
N ALA A 70 0.72 19.89 17.82
CA ALA A 70 -0.39 19.63 18.73
C ALA A 70 0.10 18.93 20.00
N ASN A 71 -0.46 19.32 21.14
CA ASN A 71 -0.35 18.56 22.38
C ASN A 71 -1.48 17.53 22.41
N VAL A 72 -1.12 16.24 22.39
CA VAL A 72 -2.07 15.13 22.31
C VAL A 72 -1.90 14.23 23.53
N PHE A 73 -2.99 13.95 24.23
CA PHE A 73 -2.98 13.04 25.36
C PHE A 73 -4.31 12.33 25.54
N ILE A 74 -4.27 11.17 26.19
CA ILE A 74 -5.46 10.43 26.60
C ILE A 74 -5.54 10.47 28.12
N THR A 75 -6.73 10.66 28.67
CA THR A 75 -7.01 10.52 30.10
C THR A 75 -7.88 9.31 30.36
N ASP A 76 -7.70 8.64 31.50
CA ASP A 76 -8.63 7.62 31.98
C ASP A 76 -9.50 8.10 33.16
N ASP A 77 -10.43 7.24 33.60
CA ASP A 77 -11.34 7.47 34.73
C ASP A 77 -10.66 7.51 36.11
N GLN A 78 -9.36 7.19 36.20
CA GLN A 78 -8.56 7.30 37.43
C GLN A 78 -7.71 8.57 37.46
N GLY A 79 -7.76 9.39 36.42
CA GLY A 79 -6.94 10.59 36.29
C GLY A 79 -5.53 10.31 35.78
N ASN A 80 -5.23 9.10 35.28
CA ASN A 80 -3.97 8.85 34.59
C ASN A 80 -3.97 9.60 33.24
N GLN A 81 -2.79 10.07 32.84
CA GLN A 81 -2.58 10.77 31.58
C GLN A 81 -1.51 10.06 30.75
N TYR A 82 -1.86 9.74 29.50
CA TYR A 82 -0.97 9.11 28.52
C TYR A 82 -0.59 10.17 27.48
N GLN A 83 0.63 10.68 27.59
CA GLN A 83 1.14 11.71 26.70
C GLN A 83 1.62 11.12 25.37
N PHE A 84 1.36 11.83 24.27
CA PHE A 84 1.85 11.49 22.93
C PHE A 84 2.86 12.52 22.45
N GLU A 85 3.81 12.05 21.65
CA GLU A 85 4.83 12.83 20.95
C GLU A 85 4.64 12.74 19.43
N GLU A 86 4.97 13.83 18.73
CA GLU A 86 4.88 13.92 17.28
C GLU A 86 5.96 13.07 16.59
N LYS A 87 5.57 12.32 15.57
CA LYS A 87 6.42 11.60 14.62
C LYS A 87 6.12 12.09 13.20
N ASP A 88 6.87 11.60 12.21
CA ASP A 88 6.78 12.09 10.83
C ASP A 88 5.37 12.05 10.22
N THR A 89 4.55 11.05 10.58
CA THR A 89 3.24 10.80 9.98
C THR A 89 2.09 10.64 10.99
N LEU A 90 2.38 10.63 12.29
CA LEU A 90 1.41 10.40 13.37
C LEU A 90 1.94 10.87 14.72
N TYR A 91 1.10 10.84 15.75
CA TYR A 91 1.47 10.97 17.15
C TYR A 91 1.55 9.59 17.80
N ALA A 92 2.62 9.30 18.53
CA ALA A 92 2.82 8.04 19.25
C ALA A 92 2.89 8.29 20.76
N SER A 93 2.31 7.41 21.58
CA SER A 93 2.41 7.55 23.03
C SER A 93 3.87 7.45 23.47
N ILE A 94 4.30 8.29 24.41
CA ILE A 94 5.69 8.31 24.90
C ILE A 94 6.00 6.99 25.60
N THR A 95 5.11 6.58 26.49
CA THR A 95 5.21 5.30 27.22
C THR A 95 4.26 4.28 26.57
N PRO A 96 4.70 3.02 26.39
CA PRO A 96 3.81 1.94 26.00
C PRO A 96 2.71 1.73 27.06
N PHE A 97 1.47 1.57 26.62
CA PHE A 97 0.35 1.21 27.49
C PHE A 97 -0.66 0.36 26.72
N LYS A 98 -1.60 -0.25 27.45
CA LYS A 98 -2.76 -0.95 26.89
C LYS A 98 -4.03 -0.43 27.54
N ALA A 99 -5.14 -0.50 26.82
CA ALA A 99 -6.45 -0.27 27.40
C ALA A 99 -6.81 -1.44 28.33
N GLU A 100 -7.32 -1.14 29.51
CA GLU A 100 -7.73 -2.12 30.51
C GLU A 100 -9.26 -2.28 30.52
N PRO A 101 -9.78 -3.49 30.78
CA PRO A 101 -11.21 -3.73 30.87
C PRO A 101 -11.90 -2.84 31.92
N GLY A 102 -13.07 -2.30 31.59
CA GLY A 102 -13.88 -1.47 32.48
C GLY A 102 -13.38 -0.03 32.68
N ARG A 103 -12.21 0.34 32.16
CA ARG A 103 -11.72 1.72 32.15
C ARG A 103 -12.38 2.54 31.06
N LYS A 104 -12.55 3.83 31.35
CA LYS A 104 -13.01 4.80 30.37
C LYS A 104 -11.84 5.65 29.92
N TYR A 105 -11.68 5.82 28.62
CA TYR A 105 -10.63 6.64 28.03
C TYR A 105 -11.25 7.78 27.24
N GLN A 106 -10.58 8.93 27.26
CA GLN A 106 -10.96 10.12 26.51
C GLN A 106 -9.72 10.74 25.86
N LEU A 107 -9.80 11.02 24.56
CA LEU A 107 -8.76 11.72 23.81
C LEU A 107 -8.91 13.24 23.97
N LYS A 108 -7.79 13.92 24.20
CA LYS A 108 -7.70 15.38 24.30
C LYS A 108 -6.59 15.89 23.41
N ILE A 109 -6.91 16.92 22.64
CA ILE A 109 -6.00 17.53 21.66
C ILE A 109 -6.01 19.03 21.88
N ARG A 110 -4.83 19.64 21.95
CA ARG A 110 -4.66 21.09 21.86
C ARG A 110 -3.76 21.42 20.68
N THR A 111 -4.29 22.08 19.65
CA THR A 111 -3.51 22.44 18.47
C THR A 111 -2.50 23.55 18.79
N ASN A 112 -1.52 23.75 17.91
CA ASN A 112 -0.57 24.85 18.02
C ASN A 112 -1.23 26.25 17.97
N THR A 113 -2.39 26.36 17.33
CA THR A 113 -3.22 27.57 17.28
C THR A 113 -4.04 27.79 18.56
N GLY A 114 -3.95 26.87 19.53
CA GLY A 114 -4.61 26.97 20.82
C GLY A 114 -6.05 26.45 20.89
N LYS A 115 -6.57 25.82 19.82
CA LYS A 115 -7.90 25.20 19.83
C LYS A 115 -7.88 23.87 20.58
N ASN A 116 -8.92 23.57 21.35
CA ASN A 116 -9.00 22.34 22.13
C ASN A 116 -10.11 21.43 21.58
N TYR A 117 -9.81 20.14 21.46
CA TYR A 117 -10.75 19.12 21.03
C TYR A 117 -10.76 17.98 22.04
N THR A 118 -11.93 17.39 22.22
CA THR A 118 -12.13 16.24 23.12
C THR A 118 -12.99 15.19 22.44
N SER A 119 -12.71 13.91 22.72
CA SER A 119 -13.61 12.82 22.34
C SER A 119 -14.72 12.61 23.38
N ASP A 120 -15.72 11.81 23.01
CA ASP A 120 -16.55 11.10 23.98
C ASP A 120 -15.71 10.10 24.78
N GLU A 121 -16.21 9.72 25.97
CA GLU A 121 -15.64 8.61 26.74
C GLU A 121 -15.86 7.30 25.99
N GLN A 122 -14.83 6.45 25.95
CA GLN A 122 -14.87 5.13 25.32
C GLN A 122 -14.38 4.07 26.29
N VAL A 123 -14.97 2.88 26.22
CA VAL A 123 -14.61 1.73 27.05
C VAL A 123 -14.12 0.61 26.15
N LEU A 124 -13.12 -0.13 26.62
CA LEU A 124 -12.64 -1.32 25.93
C LEU A 124 -13.78 -2.32 25.72
N THR A 125 -13.99 -2.71 24.47
CA THR A 125 -14.98 -3.74 24.12
C THR A 125 -14.58 -5.11 24.68
N THR A 126 -15.52 -6.06 24.65
CA THR A 126 -15.23 -7.45 25.01
C THR A 126 -14.10 -8.02 24.14
N GLU A 127 -13.30 -8.91 24.72
CA GLU A 127 -12.22 -9.58 24.01
C GLU A 127 -12.72 -10.90 23.41
N THR A 128 -12.73 -10.98 22.08
CA THR A 128 -13.02 -12.21 21.34
C THR A 128 -11.87 -12.53 20.41
N LYS A 129 -11.37 -13.76 20.51
CA LYS A 129 -10.22 -14.23 19.74
C LYS A 129 -10.64 -14.67 18.34
N ILE A 130 -9.69 -14.64 17.42
CA ILE A 130 -9.79 -15.38 16.17
C ILE A 130 -9.56 -16.86 16.49
N ASP A 131 -10.46 -17.75 16.05
CA ASP A 131 -10.27 -19.19 16.24
C ASP A 131 -9.23 -19.73 15.26
N ASN A 132 -9.38 -19.37 13.98
CA ASN A 132 -8.40 -19.64 12.94
C ASN A 132 -8.65 -18.79 11.68
N LEU A 133 -7.66 -18.84 10.80
CA LEU A 133 -7.76 -18.38 9.42
C LEU A 133 -7.74 -19.59 8.49
N THR A 134 -8.55 -19.56 7.43
CA THR A 134 -8.57 -20.62 6.42
C THR A 134 -8.34 -20.03 5.03
N ALA A 135 -7.45 -20.63 4.25
CA ALA A 135 -7.27 -20.36 2.82
C ALA A 135 -7.79 -21.55 2.02
N THR A 136 -8.73 -21.32 1.10
CA THR A 136 -9.36 -22.37 0.28
C THR A 136 -9.50 -21.92 -1.16
N VAL A 137 -9.41 -22.86 -2.11
CA VAL A 137 -9.69 -22.55 -3.51
C VAL A 137 -11.19 -22.31 -3.69
N ALA A 138 -11.54 -21.18 -4.28
CA ALA A 138 -12.92 -20.80 -4.54
C ALA A 138 -13.05 -20.07 -5.89
N ASN A 139 -14.29 -20.05 -6.40
CA ASN A 139 -14.67 -19.21 -7.53
C ASN A 139 -15.51 -18.04 -7.01
N VAL A 140 -15.01 -16.82 -7.15
CA VAL A 140 -15.69 -15.59 -6.72
C VAL A 140 -15.85 -14.69 -7.93
N ASN A 141 -17.10 -14.30 -8.26
CA ASN A 141 -17.44 -13.47 -9.41
C ASN A 141 -16.83 -13.99 -10.74
N GLY A 142 -16.81 -15.32 -10.94
CA GLY A 142 -16.26 -15.96 -12.14
C GLY A 142 -14.73 -16.08 -12.17
N GLN A 143 -14.01 -15.62 -11.14
CA GLN A 143 -12.57 -15.78 -11.02
C GLN A 143 -12.22 -16.91 -10.06
N LYS A 144 -11.35 -17.84 -10.50
CA LYS A 144 -10.75 -18.88 -9.65
C LYS A 144 -9.62 -18.27 -8.84
N GLY A 145 -9.55 -18.59 -7.56
CA GLY A 145 -8.51 -18.05 -6.69
C GLY A 145 -8.56 -18.60 -5.28
N VAL A 146 -7.79 -17.98 -4.39
CA VAL A 146 -7.74 -18.30 -2.97
C VAL A 146 -8.67 -17.35 -2.22
N GLN A 147 -9.68 -17.92 -1.55
CA GLN A 147 -10.51 -17.21 -0.60
C GLN A 147 -9.97 -17.46 0.82
N ILE A 148 -9.59 -16.36 1.47
CA ILE A 148 -9.16 -16.34 2.86
C ILE A 148 -10.35 -15.89 3.72
N LYS A 149 -10.63 -16.66 4.78
CA LYS A 149 -11.71 -16.39 5.73
C LYS A 149 -11.18 -16.35 7.16
N VAL A 150 -11.84 -15.53 7.97
CA VAL A 150 -11.70 -15.53 9.43
C VAL A 150 -12.82 -16.36 10.02
N ASN A 151 -12.48 -17.25 10.95
CA ASN A 151 -13.45 -17.97 11.75
C ASN A 151 -13.29 -17.59 13.23
N GLY A 152 -14.41 -17.47 13.94
CA GLY A 152 -14.44 -17.11 15.34
C GLY A 152 -15.77 -17.42 16.00
N TYR A 153 -15.77 -17.51 17.32
CA TYR A 153 -16.97 -17.75 18.11
C TYR A 153 -16.91 -16.99 19.44
N ASP A 154 -17.95 -16.20 19.74
CA ASP A 154 -18.16 -15.64 21.08
C ASP A 154 -19.32 -16.36 21.79
N PRO A 155 -19.03 -17.21 22.81
CA PRO A 155 -20.08 -17.91 23.55
C PRO A 155 -20.97 -16.98 24.37
N ASN A 156 -20.48 -15.78 24.72
CA ASN A 156 -21.23 -14.81 25.52
C ASN A 156 -22.08 -13.88 24.65
N ASN A 157 -21.95 -13.95 23.32
CA ASN A 157 -22.73 -13.16 22.37
C ASN A 157 -22.60 -11.64 22.60
N THR A 158 -21.46 -11.21 23.11
CA THR A 158 -21.13 -9.81 23.47
C THR A 158 -20.41 -9.08 22.36
N SER A 159 -19.74 -9.80 21.47
CA SER A 159 -19.21 -9.29 20.21
C SER A 159 -20.31 -9.27 19.15
N LYS A 160 -20.40 -8.18 18.40
CA LYS A 160 -21.45 -8.01 17.36
C LYS A 160 -20.96 -7.31 16.12
N TYR A 161 -19.98 -6.44 16.28
CA TYR A 161 -19.45 -5.61 15.22
C TYR A 161 -17.95 -5.84 15.12
N TYR A 162 -17.49 -6.13 13.92
CA TYR A 162 -16.13 -6.56 13.65
C TYR A 162 -15.52 -5.67 12.58
N ARG A 163 -14.29 -5.23 12.81
CA ARG A 163 -13.44 -4.58 11.80
C ARG A 163 -12.18 -5.38 11.62
N TYR A 164 -11.74 -5.54 10.37
CA TYR A 164 -10.54 -6.29 10.04
C TYR A 164 -9.52 -5.40 9.33
N GLU A 165 -8.26 -5.61 9.67
CA GLU A 165 -7.11 -5.11 8.93
C GLU A 165 -6.18 -6.29 8.68
N TYR A 166 -5.39 -6.23 7.60
CA TYR A 166 -4.35 -7.23 7.40
C TYR A 166 -3.08 -6.65 6.78
N VAL A 167 -1.98 -7.35 7.00
CA VAL A 167 -0.72 -7.17 6.27
C VAL A 167 -0.42 -8.47 5.55
N GLU A 168 -0.36 -8.41 4.23
CA GLU A 168 0.07 -9.52 3.39
C GLU A 168 1.56 -9.41 3.09
N THR A 169 2.25 -10.54 3.11
CA THR A 169 3.67 -10.65 2.79
C THR A 169 3.89 -11.87 1.92
N TYR A 170 4.66 -11.74 0.85
CA TYR A 170 4.82 -12.81 -0.12
C TYR A 170 6.25 -12.91 -0.64
N LYS A 171 6.65 -14.16 -0.92
CA LYS A 171 7.93 -14.51 -1.52
C LYS A 171 7.89 -14.35 -3.03
N ILE A 172 8.89 -13.69 -3.58
CA ILE A 172 9.13 -13.50 -5.01
C ILE A 172 10.44 -14.17 -5.36
N GLU A 173 10.47 -14.95 -6.44
CA GLU A 173 11.71 -15.43 -7.04
C GLU A 173 11.87 -14.84 -8.43
N ALA A 174 13.04 -14.24 -8.70
CA ALA A 174 13.39 -13.73 -10.02
C ALA A 174 13.52 -14.90 -11.01
N PRO A 175 12.74 -14.93 -12.11
CA PRO A 175 12.67 -16.08 -13.00
C PRO A 175 13.95 -16.29 -13.83
N LEU A 176 14.71 -15.23 -14.10
CA LEU A 176 15.90 -15.23 -14.96
C LEU A 176 17.12 -14.70 -14.19
N TRP A 177 17.43 -15.35 -13.07
CA TRP A 177 18.54 -14.97 -12.18
C TRP A 177 19.87 -15.64 -12.57
N SER A 178 20.98 -14.92 -12.35
CA SER A 178 22.35 -15.41 -12.50
C SER A 178 23.17 -15.14 -11.23
N PRO A 179 24.05 -16.06 -10.80
CA PRO A 179 24.97 -15.82 -9.68
C PRO A 179 26.03 -14.76 -9.99
N PHE A 180 26.18 -14.39 -11.27
CA PHE A 180 27.10 -13.36 -11.72
C PHE A 180 26.38 -12.03 -11.98
N GLU A 181 27.11 -10.93 -11.83
CA GLU A 181 26.69 -9.58 -12.20
C GLU A 181 27.75 -8.92 -13.08
N THR A 182 27.30 -7.93 -13.86
CA THR A 182 28.18 -7.10 -14.70
C THR A 182 28.37 -5.73 -14.06
N SER A 183 29.60 -5.23 -14.07
CA SER A 183 29.94 -3.86 -13.68
C SER A 183 30.86 -3.21 -14.71
N ILE A 184 30.83 -1.89 -14.83
CA ILE A 184 31.77 -1.15 -15.69
C ILE A 184 33.00 -0.79 -14.85
N VAL A 185 34.18 -1.16 -15.33
CA VAL A 185 35.46 -0.82 -14.71
C VAL A 185 36.32 0.00 -15.67
N ASN A 186 36.98 1.02 -15.13
CA ASN A 186 37.89 1.87 -15.88
C ASN A 186 39.30 1.27 -15.82
N VAL A 187 39.83 0.86 -16.96
CA VAL A 187 41.21 0.40 -17.11
C VAL A 187 42.07 1.61 -17.50
N PRO A 188 43.09 1.98 -16.70
CA PRO A 188 43.94 3.12 -17.01
C PRO A 188 44.79 2.86 -18.25
N ALA A 189 45.24 3.94 -18.91
CA ALA A 189 46.17 3.84 -20.01
C ALA A 189 47.49 3.22 -19.54
N VAL A 190 48.02 2.28 -20.32
CA VAL A 190 49.32 1.65 -20.07
C VAL A 190 50.33 2.28 -21.03
N PRO A 191 51.39 2.96 -20.53
CA PRO A 191 52.41 3.53 -21.41
C PRO A 191 53.18 2.43 -22.14
N ALA A 192 53.70 2.74 -23.33
CA ALA A 192 54.55 1.81 -24.05
C ALA A 192 55.79 1.47 -23.20
N ASN A 193 56.22 0.20 -23.24
CA ASN A 193 57.48 -0.23 -22.65
C ASN A 193 58.42 -0.73 -23.76
N PRO A 194 59.36 0.13 -24.22
CA PRO A 194 60.32 -0.25 -25.25
C PRO A 194 61.25 -1.41 -24.87
N GLU A 195 61.53 -1.63 -23.58
CA GLU A 195 62.41 -2.70 -23.09
C GLU A 195 61.74 -4.08 -23.18
N LEU A 196 60.41 -4.13 -23.01
CA LEU A 196 59.60 -5.35 -23.13
C LEU A 196 58.92 -5.49 -24.51
N GLY A 197 59.08 -4.50 -25.39
CA GLY A 197 58.44 -4.48 -26.71
C GLY A 197 56.91 -4.35 -26.67
N THR A 198 56.32 -3.86 -25.58
CA THR A 198 54.86 -3.72 -25.44
C THR A 198 54.39 -2.33 -25.88
N PRO A 199 53.38 -2.21 -26.77
CA PRO A 199 52.86 -0.92 -27.20
C PRO A 199 52.09 -0.19 -26.08
N ALA A 200 51.85 1.11 -26.27
CA ALA A 200 50.97 1.86 -25.37
C ALA A 200 49.51 1.41 -25.58
N GLU A 201 48.78 1.18 -24.49
CA GLU A 201 47.34 0.94 -24.52
C GLU A 201 46.60 2.16 -23.98
N PRO A 202 45.60 2.70 -24.69
CA PRO A 202 44.78 3.79 -24.17
C PRO A 202 43.90 3.32 -23.01
N ALA A 203 43.47 4.27 -22.18
CA ALA A 203 42.47 3.99 -21.16
C ALA A 203 41.17 3.50 -21.82
N ARG A 204 40.48 2.56 -21.18
CA ARG A 204 39.24 1.96 -21.71
C ARG A 204 38.28 1.56 -20.60
N GLU A 205 37.03 1.34 -20.98
CA GLU A 205 35.99 0.79 -20.12
C GLU A 205 35.75 -0.69 -20.45
N ASP A 206 36.04 -1.56 -19.49
CA ASP A 206 35.80 -3.00 -19.60
C ASP A 206 34.54 -3.38 -18.81
N ILE A 207 33.80 -4.37 -19.31
CA ILE A 207 32.68 -4.98 -18.57
C ILE A 207 33.25 -6.14 -17.75
N LEU A 208 33.24 -5.99 -16.43
CA LEU A 208 33.64 -7.04 -15.50
C LEU A 208 32.44 -7.90 -15.14
N VAL A 209 32.55 -9.21 -15.34
CA VAL A 209 31.62 -10.21 -14.80
C VAL A 209 32.19 -10.76 -13.50
N SER A 210 31.46 -10.63 -12.40
CA SER A 210 31.87 -11.07 -11.07
C SER A 210 30.74 -11.78 -10.33
N LEU A 211 31.07 -12.53 -9.28
CA LEU A 211 30.05 -13.13 -8.42
C LEU A 211 29.31 -12.04 -7.65
N ARG A 212 27.98 -12.18 -7.56
CA ARG A 212 27.14 -11.31 -6.73
C ARG A 212 27.53 -11.45 -5.27
N THR A 213 27.54 -10.32 -4.58
CA THR A 213 27.79 -10.24 -3.13
C THR A 213 26.50 -10.20 -2.30
N LYS A 214 25.35 -10.06 -2.96
CA LYS A 214 24.03 -9.92 -2.33
C LYS A 214 23.05 -10.94 -2.92
N GLU A 215 22.13 -11.41 -2.09
CA GLU A 215 20.98 -12.20 -2.51
C GLU A 215 20.03 -11.33 -3.35
N THR A 216 19.73 -11.77 -4.58
CA THR A 216 18.88 -11.03 -5.54
C THR A 216 17.91 -11.94 -6.30
N LYS A 217 17.92 -13.24 -6.02
CA LYS A 217 16.97 -14.21 -6.55
C LYS A 217 15.70 -14.19 -5.73
N THR A 218 15.81 -14.24 -4.40
CA THR A 218 14.67 -14.35 -3.48
C THR A 218 14.42 -13.04 -2.74
N CYS A 219 13.21 -12.51 -2.86
CA CYS A 219 12.78 -11.29 -2.16
C CYS A 219 11.39 -11.44 -1.52
N PHE A 220 11.07 -10.49 -0.65
CA PHE A 220 9.84 -10.39 0.10
C PHE A 220 9.24 -9.00 -0.03
N SER A 221 7.96 -8.94 -0.39
CA SER A 221 7.18 -7.71 -0.41
C SER A 221 6.06 -7.79 0.60
N SER A 222 5.78 -6.67 1.28
CA SER A 222 4.68 -6.56 2.25
C SER A 222 3.74 -5.43 1.87
N LYS A 223 2.43 -5.64 2.03
CA LYS A 223 1.38 -4.66 1.73
C LYS A 223 0.30 -4.68 2.80
N LYS A 224 -0.11 -3.49 3.26
CA LYS A 224 -1.25 -3.32 4.18
C LYS A 224 -2.56 -3.31 3.40
N SER A 225 -3.64 -3.82 4.00
CA SER A 225 -5.00 -3.66 3.50
C SER A 225 -5.36 -2.17 3.37
N ASN A 226 -5.99 -1.79 2.26
CA ASN A 226 -6.44 -0.43 1.98
C ASN A 226 -7.98 -0.28 1.97
N GLU A 227 -8.71 -1.36 2.24
CA GLU A 227 -10.17 -1.37 2.29
C GLU A 227 -10.68 -1.40 3.73
N ILE A 228 -11.84 -0.77 3.96
CA ILE A 228 -12.56 -0.87 5.23
C ILE A 228 -13.34 -2.19 5.23
N ILE A 229 -12.86 -3.17 5.99
CA ILE A 229 -13.44 -4.51 6.06
C ILE A 229 -14.25 -4.62 7.35
N LEU A 230 -15.58 -4.77 7.19
CA LEU A 230 -16.54 -4.77 8.28
C LEU A 230 -17.44 -6.00 8.19
N ASN A 231 -17.75 -6.57 9.35
CA ASN A 231 -18.73 -7.64 9.49
C ASN A 231 -19.60 -7.41 10.74
N ASN A 232 -20.80 -7.99 10.76
CA ASN A 232 -21.64 -8.02 11.96
C ASN A 232 -22.39 -9.35 12.07
N THR A 233 -22.74 -9.73 13.29
CA THR A 233 -23.44 -10.99 13.60
C THR A 233 -24.83 -10.76 14.22
N ASN A 234 -25.38 -9.54 14.06
CA ASN A 234 -26.70 -9.17 14.57
C ASN A 234 -27.84 -10.06 14.05
N SER A 235 -27.68 -10.63 12.86
CA SER A 235 -28.68 -11.51 12.24
C SER A 235 -28.51 -12.99 12.61
N LEU A 236 -27.51 -13.33 13.43
CA LEU A 236 -27.21 -14.71 13.83
C LEU A 236 -27.69 -14.96 15.26
N SER A 237 -28.23 -16.16 15.50
CA SER A 237 -28.66 -16.60 16.84
C SER A 237 -27.49 -16.80 17.80
N GLU A 238 -26.32 -17.15 17.26
CA GLU A 238 -25.05 -17.26 17.96
C GLU A 238 -24.02 -16.38 17.25
N ASP A 239 -23.10 -15.76 18.00
CA ASP A 239 -22.02 -14.99 17.42
C ASP A 239 -20.92 -15.90 16.86
N ARG A 240 -21.21 -16.50 15.70
CA ARG A 240 -20.27 -17.28 14.89
C ARG A 240 -19.86 -16.49 13.67
N VAL A 241 -18.56 -16.21 13.58
CA VAL A 241 -17.95 -15.56 12.43
C VAL A 241 -17.45 -16.62 11.45
N ASN A 242 -17.86 -16.50 10.19
CA ASN A 242 -17.25 -17.16 9.04
C ASN A 242 -17.27 -16.13 7.90
N PHE A 243 -16.23 -15.31 7.84
CA PHE A 243 -16.26 -14.09 7.03
C PHE A 243 -15.10 -14.03 6.03
N PRO A 244 -15.38 -13.83 4.73
CA PRO A 244 -14.35 -13.66 3.70
C PRO A 244 -13.68 -12.29 3.82
N ILE A 245 -12.38 -12.27 4.15
CA ILE A 245 -11.61 -11.02 4.32
C ILE A 245 -10.76 -10.67 3.11
N ARG A 246 -10.36 -11.66 2.30
CA ARG A 246 -9.44 -11.46 1.18
C ARG A 246 -9.64 -12.55 0.14
N PHE A 247 -9.84 -12.14 -1.11
CA PHE A 247 -9.78 -13.02 -2.28
C PHE A 247 -8.56 -12.65 -3.14
N ILE A 248 -7.84 -13.67 -3.62
CA ILE A 248 -6.66 -13.51 -4.47
C ILE A 248 -6.82 -14.40 -5.70
N SER A 249 -6.90 -13.81 -6.89
CA SER A 249 -6.97 -14.56 -8.15
C SER A 249 -5.79 -15.52 -8.31
N ASN A 250 -6.02 -16.70 -8.89
CA ASN A 250 -4.95 -17.66 -9.20
C ASN A 250 -3.98 -17.18 -10.29
N GLN A 251 -4.26 -16.02 -10.91
CA GLN A 251 -3.39 -15.31 -11.87
C GLN A 251 -2.54 -14.21 -11.20
N ASN A 252 -2.62 -14.04 -9.88
CA ASN A 252 -1.88 -13.00 -9.18
C ASN A 252 -0.53 -13.52 -8.68
N TYR A 253 0.57 -12.90 -9.12
CA TYR A 253 1.94 -13.29 -8.79
C TYR A 253 2.26 -13.31 -7.28
N ILE A 254 1.49 -12.61 -6.44
CA ILE A 254 1.76 -12.56 -4.99
C ILE A 254 1.59 -13.92 -4.30
N ILE A 255 0.91 -14.88 -4.93
CA ILE A 255 0.76 -16.23 -4.39
C ILE A 255 1.67 -17.25 -5.06
N SER A 256 2.58 -16.88 -5.99
CA SER A 256 3.35 -17.83 -6.80
C SER A 256 4.14 -18.86 -6.01
N TYR A 257 4.73 -18.47 -4.88
CA TYR A 257 5.59 -19.36 -4.11
C TYR A 257 5.01 -19.61 -2.72
N ARG A 258 5.18 -18.64 -1.83
CA ARG A 258 4.70 -18.69 -0.46
C ARG A 258 4.12 -17.35 -0.06
N TYR A 259 2.93 -17.39 0.53
CA TYR A 259 2.16 -16.23 0.92
C TYR A 259 1.86 -16.29 2.42
N SER A 260 1.91 -15.13 3.06
CA SER A 260 1.50 -14.92 4.45
C SER A 260 0.51 -13.79 4.55
N ILE A 261 -0.47 -13.94 5.41
CA ILE A 261 -1.37 -12.85 5.81
C ILE A 261 -1.43 -12.79 7.33
N PHE A 262 -1.24 -11.60 7.88
CA PHE A 262 -1.40 -11.30 9.29
C PHE A 262 -2.66 -10.45 9.48
N VAL A 263 -3.67 -11.02 10.11
CA VAL A 263 -4.98 -10.41 10.27
C VAL A 263 -5.09 -9.86 11.68
N LYS A 264 -5.59 -8.63 11.81
CA LYS A 264 -6.07 -8.04 13.06
C LYS A 264 -7.58 -7.93 13.02
N GLN A 265 -8.23 -8.45 14.06
CA GLN A 265 -9.66 -8.34 14.31
C GLN A 265 -9.89 -7.37 15.46
N TYR A 266 -10.65 -6.32 15.21
CA TYR A 266 -11.10 -5.35 16.20
C TYR A 266 -12.57 -5.61 16.51
N ILE A 267 -12.89 -5.73 17.79
CA ILE A 267 -14.29 -5.76 18.25
C ILE A 267 -14.75 -4.32 18.43
N GLN A 268 -15.78 -3.92 17.71
CA GLN A 268 -16.25 -2.54 17.69
C GLN A 268 -17.52 -2.38 18.55
N ASN A 269 -17.69 -1.18 19.11
CA ASN A 269 -19.00 -0.77 19.57
C ASN A 269 -19.86 -0.29 18.37
N LEU A 270 -21.17 -0.13 18.59
CA LEU A 270 -22.10 0.26 17.53
C LEU A 270 -21.76 1.63 16.91
N ALA A 271 -21.33 2.59 17.72
CA ALA A 271 -20.99 3.94 17.25
C ALA A 271 -19.79 3.90 16.29
N ALA A 272 -18.72 3.21 16.68
CA ALA A 272 -17.54 2.99 15.85
C ALA A 272 -17.89 2.25 14.55
N TYR A 273 -18.64 1.14 14.63
CA TYR A 273 -19.07 0.40 13.45
C TYR A 273 -19.89 1.25 12.48
N THR A 274 -20.81 2.06 13.01
CA THR A 274 -21.64 2.98 12.21
C THR A 274 -20.79 4.05 11.53
N TYR A 275 -19.81 4.60 12.25
CA TYR A 275 -18.85 5.56 11.70
C TYR A 275 -18.05 4.96 10.54
N TYR A 276 -17.41 3.80 10.74
CA TYR A 276 -16.62 3.15 9.69
C TYR A 276 -17.48 2.65 8.53
N LYS A 277 -18.71 2.20 8.78
CA LYS A 277 -19.65 1.83 7.72
C LYS A 277 -20.03 3.03 6.87
N THR A 278 -20.32 4.16 7.50
CA THR A 278 -20.59 5.43 6.80
C THR A 278 -19.38 5.84 5.96
N LEU A 279 -18.17 5.81 6.54
CA LEU A 279 -16.93 6.11 5.82
C LEU A 279 -16.70 5.18 4.62
N LYS A 280 -17.01 3.89 4.76
CA LYS A 280 -16.96 2.91 3.67
C LYS A 280 -17.96 3.24 2.57
N ASP A 281 -19.21 3.55 2.94
CA ASP A 281 -20.27 3.86 1.99
C ASP A 281 -20.01 5.15 1.22
N LEU A 282 -19.31 6.11 1.83
CA LEU A 282 -18.88 7.37 1.20
C LEU A 282 -17.63 7.23 0.33
N SER A 283 -16.67 6.38 0.72
CA SER A 283 -15.47 6.12 -0.09
C SER A 283 -15.73 5.20 -1.30
N SER A 284 -16.84 4.46 -1.29
CA SER A 284 -17.30 3.67 -2.43
C SER A 284 -17.77 4.61 -3.56
N SER A 285 -17.08 4.58 -4.71
CA SER A 285 -17.37 5.43 -5.86
C SER A 285 -18.84 5.36 -6.29
N GLY A 286 -19.58 6.45 -6.10
CA GLY A 286 -20.86 6.66 -6.77
C GLY A 286 -20.61 6.71 -8.27
N GLY A 287 -21.49 6.11 -9.08
CA GLY A 287 -21.38 6.18 -10.54
C GLY A 287 -21.37 7.63 -11.02
N VAL A 288 -20.75 7.88 -12.18
CA VAL A 288 -20.59 9.21 -12.81
C VAL A 288 -21.91 9.99 -12.91
N LEU A 289 -23.05 9.29 -12.98
CA LEU A 289 -24.39 9.85 -13.12
C LEU A 289 -25.12 10.11 -11.77
N SER A 290 -24.54 9.69 -10.65
CA SER A 290 -25.09 9.88 -9.31
C SER A 290 -23.96 9.89 -8.27
N PRO A 291 -23.13 10.94 -8.24
CA PRO A 291 -22.20 11.12 -7.14
C PRO A 291 -22.99 11.20 -5.84
N LYS A 292 -22.67 10.36 -4.86
CA LYS A 292 -23.21 10.53 -3.50
C LYS A 292 -22.69 11.87 -3.01
N GLN A 293 -23.54 12.89 -2.92
CA GLN A 293 -23.21 14.12 -2.20
C GLN A 293 -23.33 13.81 -0.71
N PRO A 294 -22.23 13.64 0.02
CA PRO A 294 -22.32 13.34 1.43
C PRO A 294 -22.74 14.60 2.18
N GLY A 295 -23.75 14.51 3.04
CA GLY A 295 -23.83 15.44 4.16
C GLY A 295 -22.61 15.26 5.07
N PHE A 296 -22.32 16.26 5.90
CA PHE A 296 -21.29 16.12 6.93
C PHE A 296 -21.68 14.99 7.89
N PHE A 297 -20.79 14.02 8.10
CA PHE A 297 -21.00 12.94 9.07
C PHE A 297 -20.12 13.18 10.29
N TYR A 298 -20.75 13.25 11.46
CA TYR A 298 -20.08 13.47 12.73
C TYR A 298 -19.53 12.14 13.26
N GLY A 299 -18.32 12.19 13.84
CA GLY A 299 -17.84 11.13 14.72
C GLY A 299 -18.04 11.50 16.19
N ASN A 300 -17.10 11.13 17.05
CA ASN A 300 -17.20 11.37 18.50
C ASN A 300 -16.19 12.40 19.02
N ILE A 301 -15.66 13.26 18.16
CA ILE A 301 -14.73 14.35 18.52
C ILE A 301 -15.45 15.69 18.37
N GLN A 302 -15.30 16.57 19.37
CA GLN A 302 -15.88 17.90 19.37
C GLN A 302 -14.87 18.97 19.82
N SER A 303 -15.05 20.18 19.31
CA SER A 303 -14.35 21.38 19.77
C SER A 303 -14.88 21.80 21.14
N VAL A 304 -13.98 22.13 22.06
CA VAL A 304 -14.31 22.57 23.42
C VAL A 304 -14.83 24.01 23.40
N GLU A 305 -14.28 24.85 22.53
CA GLU A 305 -14.66 26.26 22.41
C GLU A 305 -15.93 26.46 21.58
N ASN A 306 -16.12 25.68 20.51
CA ASN A 306 -17.23 25.85 19.59
C ASN A 306 -17.87 24.51 19.19
N PRO A 307 -18.97 24.09 19.84
CA PRO A 307 -19.67 22.85 19.50
C PRO A 307 -20.21 22.76 18.06
N SER A 308 -20.31 23.90 17.34
CA SER A 308 -20.73 23.93 15.93
C SER A 308 -19.55 23.81 14.96
N GLU A 309 -18.31 23.80 15.45
CA GLU A 309 -17.12 23.60 14.61
C GLU A 309 -17.10 22.18 14.04
N LYS A 310 -16.86 22.08 12.74
CA LYS A 310 -16.76 20.80 12.05
C LYS A 310 -15.44 20.12 12.37
N VAL A 311 -15.54 18.92 12.95
CA VAL A 311 -14.41 18.02 13.21
C VAL A 311 -14.78 16.65 12.68
N ILE A 312 -13.87 16.04 11.92
CA ILE A 312 -14.07 14.71 11.34
C ILE A 312 -13.19 13.75 12.13
N GLY A 313 -13.70 12.58 12.48
CA GLY A 313 -12.87 11.59 13.15
C GLY A 313 -13.59 10.82 14.24
N PHE A 314 -13.03 9.67 14.58
CA PHE A 314 -13.53 8.84 15.66
C PHE A 314 -12.35 8.36 16.51
N PHE A 315 -12.50 8.50 17.82
CA PHE A 315 -11.64 7.89 18.82
C PHE A 315 -12.29 6.58 19.30
N GLU A 316 -11.59 5.46 19.09
CA GLU A 316 -12.05 4.11 19.41
C GLU A 316 -11.17 3.47 20.48
N VAL A 317 -11.80 2.75 21.42
CA VAL A 317 -11.11 1.85 22.35
C VAL A 317 -11.64 0.44 22.05
N SER A 318 -10.80 -0.40 21.47
CA SER A 318 -11.24 -1.69 20.93
C SER A 318 -10.33 -2.83 21.34
N ALA A 319 -10.93 -3.95 21.75
CA ALA A 319 -10.20 -5.18 21.94
C ALA A 319 -9.78 -5.72 20.58
N VAL A 320 -8.50 -6.12 20.49
CA VAL A 320 -7.91 -6.65 19.27
C VAL A 320 -7.40 -8.07 19.49
N SER A 321 -7.59 -8.91 18.49
CA SER A 321 -6.97 -10.23 18.37
C SER A 321 -6.30 -10.33 17.01
N SER A 322 -5.23 -11.12 16.90
CA SER A 322 -4.50 -11.27 15.64
C SER A 322 -4.08 -12.69 15.39
N GLU A 323 -4.11 -13.11 14.14
CA GLU A 323 -3.72 -14.45 13.70
C GLU A 323 -2.93 -14.36 12.40
N ARG A 324 -1.98 -15.29 12.19
CA ARG A 324 -1.17 -15.36 10.97
C ARG A 324 -1.41 -16.69 10.25
N LEU A 325 -1.64 -16.61 8.95
CA LEU A 325 -1.73 -17.78 8.07
C LEU A 325 -0.57 -17.78 7.07
N PHE A 326 -0.09 -18.97 6.72
CA PHE A 326 0.79 -19.21 5.58
C PHE A 326 0.17 -20.27 4.66
N PHE A 327 0.45 -20.18 3.36
CA PHE A 327 0.22 -21.28 2.42
C PHE A 327 1.19 -21.18 1.24
N ASN A 328 1.42 -22.30 0.56
CA ASN A 328 2.15 -22.34 -0.71
C ASN A 328 1.18 -22.49 -1.89
N TYR A 329 1.59 -22.00 -3.06
CA TYR A 329 0.82 -22.18 -4.29
C TYR A 329 0.57 -23.66 -4.61
N SER A 330 1.63 -24.47 -4.49
CA SER A 330 1.63 -25.90 -4.81
C SER A 330 0.63 -26.71 -3.99
N ASP A 331 0.34 -26.27 -2.76
CA ASP A 331 -0.56 -26.97 -1.86
C ASP A 331 -2.03 -26.75 -2.25
N LEU A 332 -2.34 -25.58 -2.82
CA LEU A 332 -3.69 -25.19 -3.24
C LEU A 332 -3.96 -25.47 -4.73
N PHE A 333 -2.94 -25.41 -5.57
CA PHE A 333 -3.02 -25.61 -7.03
C PHE A 333 -2.00 -26.66 -7.50
N PRO A 334 -2.12 -27.92 -7.04
CA PRO A 334 -1.14 -28.96 -7.34
C PRO A 334 -1.07 -29.24 -8.84
N GLY A 335 0.12 -29.09 -9.42
CA GLY A 335 0.38 -29.33 -10.84
C GLY A 335 -0.07 -28.23 -11.80
N GLU A 336 -0.66 -27.13 -11.32
CA GLU A 336 -0.96 -25.96 -12.14
C GLU A 336 0.29 -25.10 -12.34
N PRO A 337 0.45 -24.43 -13.51
CA PRO A 337 1.54 -23.49 -13.72
C PRO A 337 1.43 -22.31 -12.76
N LEU A 338 2.57 -21.74 -12.38
CA LEU A 338 2.60 -20.51 -11.59
C LEU A 338 1.88 -19.37 -12.32
N PRO A 339 1.27 -18.41 -11.60
CA PRO A 339 0.67 -17.24 -12.21
C PRO A 339 1.73 -16.43 -12.99
N PRO A 340 1.29 -15.58 -13.94
CA PRO A 340 2.17 -14.65 -14.63
C PRO A 340 3.02 -13.84 -13.66
N TYR A 341 4.28 -13.65 -13.99
CA TYR A 341 5.20 -12.87 -13.16
C TYR A 341 4.81 -11.38 -13.15
N TYR A 342 5.29 -10.64 -12.14
CA TYR A 342 4.98 -9.21 -11.96
C TYR A 342 5.34 -8.36 -13.20
N GLU A 343 6.50 -8.63 -13.80
CA GLU A 343 6.93 -8.02 -15.06
C GLU A 343 6.56 -8.92 -16.22
N SER A 344 5.80 -8.38 -17.19
CA SER A 344 5.34 -9.13 -18.36
C SER A 344 6.42 -9.31 -19.42
N ASP A 345 7.34 -8.35 -19.56
CA ASP A 345 8.43 -8.40 -20.54
C ASP A 345 9.73 -8.78 -19.85
N CYS A 346 9.94 -10.09 -19.74
CA CYS A 346 11.18 -10.75 -19.31
C CYS A 346 11.91 -11.39 -20.50
N GLU A 347 11.94 -10.72 -21.65
CA GLU A 347 12.71 -11.22 -22.79
C GLU A 347 14.22 -11.14 -22.55
N VAL A 348 14.92 -12.21 -22.94
CA VAL A 348 16.39 -12.24 -22.95
C VAL A 348 16.89 -11.45 -24.15
N ARG A 349 17.61 -10.37 -23.89
CA ARG A 349 18.17 -9.48 -24.91
C ARG A 349 19.65 -9.75 -25.08
N GLN A 350 20.08 -9.97 -26.31
CA GLN A 350 21.48 -10.22 -26.65
C GLN A 350 22.17 -8.92 -27.05
N PHE A 351 23.39 -8.74 -26.55
CA PHE A 351 24.24 -7.60 -26.84
C PHE A 351 25.65 -8.08 -27.19
N VAL A 352 26.30 -7.39 -28.12
CA VAL A 352 27.72 -7.56 -28.40
C VAL A 352 28.48 -6.35 -27.88
N ASP A 353 29.49 -6.60 -27.04
CA ASP A 353 30.43 -5.62 -26.57
C ASP A 353 31.44 -5.28 -27.68
N CYS A 354 31.27 -4.10 -28.27
CA CYS A 354 32.07 -3.59 -29.37
C CYS A 354 31.98 -2.06 -29.43
N ILE A 355 32.82 -1.45 -30.28
CA ILE A 355 32.81 -0.02 -30.59
C ILE A 355 32.36 0.17 -32.04
N GLY A 356 31.42 1.09 -32.28
CA GLY A 356 30.97 1.46 -33.63
C GLY A 356 29.45 1.40 -33.80
N ASP A 357 29.02 1.48 -35.07
CA ASP A 357 27.61 1.50 -35.47
C ASP A 357 26.97 0.09 -35.46
N PRO A 358 25.62 0.00 -35.49
CA PRO A 358 24.91 -1.27 -35.63
C PRO A 358 25.49 -2.18 -36.73
N PRO A 359 25.60 -3.50 -36.51
CA PRO A 359 24.94 -4.30 -35.47
C PRO A 359 25.63 -4.25 -34.09
N CYS A 360 26.62 -3.37 -33.90
CA CYS A 360 27.22 -3.16 -32.59
C CYS A 360 26.23 -2.57 -31.58
N SER A 361 26.19 -3.15 -30.38
CA SER A 361 25.29 -2.73 -29.30
C SER A 361 26.03 -2.41 -27.99
N GLY A 362 27.35 -2.20 -28.04
CA GLY A 362 28.20 -2.02 -26.86
C GLY A 362 27.84 -0.78 -26.02
N ALA A 363 27.43 0.32 -26.67
CA ALA A 363 26.97 1.53 -25.98
C ALA A 363 25.63 1.31 -25.25
N GLN A 364 24.69 0.59 -25.87
CA GLN A 364 23.40 0.25 -25.26
C GLN A 364 23.59 -0.69 -24.07
N LEU A 365 24.47 -1.69 -24.20
CA LEU A 365 24.83 -2.60 -23.13
C LEU A 365 25.41 -1.84 -21.94
N ARG A 366 26.43 -1.00 -22.15
CA ARG A 366 27.04 -0.17 -21.08
C ARG A 366 26.03 0.74 -20.41
N SER A 367 25.20 1.43 -21.19
CA SER A 367 24.13 2.29 -20.66
C SER A 367 23.14 1.50 -19.80
N GLY A 368 22.74 0.30 -20.24
CA GLY A 368 21.86 -0.59 -19.49
C GLY A 368 22.46 -1.10 -18.18
N ILE A 369 23.77 -1.42 -18.17
CA ILE A 369 24.50 -1.83 -16.97
C ILE A 369 24.64 -0.65 -15.99
N LEU A 370 25.07 0.51 -16.46
CA LEU A 370 25.28 1.71 -15.63
C LEU A 370 23.98 2.20 -14.98
N SER A 371 22.88 2.19 -15.75
CA SER A 371 21.54 2.53 -15.23
C SER A 371 20.93 1.44 -14.35
N ARG A 372 21.56 0.25 -14.27
CA ARG A 372 21.02 -0.96 -13.63
C ARG A 372 19.66 -1.39 -14.16
N TYR A 373 19.28 -0.94 -15.35
CA TYR A 373 18.05 -1.36 -16.01
C TYR A 373 18.18 -2.77 -16.59
N LEU A 374 19.38 -3.15 -17.05
CA LEU A 374 19.71 -4.47 -17.53
C LEU A 374 20.62 -5.19 -16.54
N VAL A 375 20.29 -6.44 -16.24
CA VAL A 375 21.09 -7.32 -15.38
C VAL A 375 21.58 -8.52 -16.17
N HIS A 376 22.76 -8.99 -15.78
CA HIS A 376 23.43 -10.10 -16.42
C HIS A 376 22.68 -11.41 -16.23
N LEU A 377 22.51 -12.16 -17.31
CA LEU A 377 22.04 -13.55 -17.29
C LEU A 377 23.19 -14.52 -17.61
N SER A 378 23.87 -14.29 -18.73
CA SER A 378 25.03 -15.08 -19.16
C SER A 378 25.90 -14.31 -20.16
N SER A 379 27.14 -14.76 -20.38
CA SER A 379 28.00 -14.21 -21.44
C SER A 379 28.93 -15.27 -22.03
N SER A 380 29.39 -15.02 -23.25
CA SER A 380 30.41 -15.80 -23.95
C SER A 380 31.26 -14.87 -24.81
N GLY A 381 32.55 -14.73 -24.48
CA GLY A 381 33.42 -13.76 -25.12
C GLY A 381 32.87 -12.34 -24.97
N THR A 382 32.64 -11.65 -26.09
CA THR A 382 32.05 -10.30 -26.14
C THR A 382 30.52 -10.31 -26.21
N SER A 383 29.87 -11.46 -26.24
CA SER A 383 28.40 -11.56 -26.30
C SER A 383 27.80 -11.68 -24.91
N TYR A 384 26.79 -10.86 -24.61
CA TYR A 384 26.11 -10.77 -23.32
C TYR A 384 24.62 -10.99 -23.49
N SER A 385 24.06 -11.91 -22.72
CA SER A 385 22.61 -12.05 -22.55
C SER A 385 22.19 -11.31 -21.30
N MET A 386 21.31 -10.33 -21.47
CA MET A 386 20.81 -9.46 -20.42
C MET A 386 19.30 -9.54 -20.33
N VAL A 387 18.76 -9.29 -19.15
CA VAL A 387 17.31 -9.18 -18.90
C VAL A 387 17.01 -7.88 -18.16
N LYS A 388 15.76 -7.43 -18.17
CA LYS A 388 15.36 -6.32 -17.30
C LYS A 388 15.65 -6.65 -15.84
N ALA A 389 16.04 -5.66 -15.06
CA ALA A 389 16.35 -5.82 -13.64
C ALA A 389 15.25 -6.60 -12.88
N ALA A 390 13.98 -6.24 -13.08
CA ALA A 390 12.86 -6.92 -12.40
C ALA A 390 12.78 -8.44 -12.66
N CYS A 391 13.36 -8.94 -13.75
CA CYS A 391 13.32 -10.35 -14.15
C CYS A 391 14.52 -11.17 -13.63
N GLY A 392 15.65 -10.53 -13.34
CA GLY A 392 16.88 -11.20 -12.88
C GLY A 392 17.42 -10.71 -11.54
N ASP A 393 16.83 -9.66 -10.97
CA ASP A 393 17.20 -9.05 -9.69
C ASP A 393 15.94 -8.52 -9.00
N CYS A 394 15.36 -9.33 -8.10
CA CYS A 394 14.13 -8.94 -7.41
C CYS A 394 14.32 -7.73 -6.48
N THR A 395 15.56 -7.36 -6.15
CA THR A 395 15.84 -6.20 -5.28
C THR A 395 15.57 -4.87 -5.96
N SER A 396 15.33 -4.87 -7.28
CA SER A 396 14.94 -3.67 -8.01
C SER A 396 13.54 -3.16 -7.63
N PHE A 397 12.69 -4.00 -7.03
CA PHE A 397 11.32 -3.64 -6.65
C PHE A 397 10.82 -4.30 -5.34
N SER A 398 11.63 -5.15 -4.73
CA SER A 398 11.30 -5.88 -3.50
C SER A 398 12.51 -5.93 -2.55
N SER A 399 12.33 -6.46 -1.34
CA SER A 399 13.42 -6.54 -0.35
C SER A 399 13.99 -7.94 -0.27
N ASN A 400 15.30 -8.10 -0.32
CA ASN A 400 15.96 -9.37 -0.03
C ASN A 400 16.11 -9.65 1.47
N ILE A 401 15.56 -8.80 2.34
CA ILE A 401 15.58 -9.00 3.79
C ILE A 401 14.42 -9.92 4.17
N VAL A 402 14.75 -11.08 4.73
CA VAL A 402 13.75 -12.04 5.22
C VAL A 402 12.99 -11.41 6.40
N PRO A 403 11.64 -11.32 6.34
CA PRO A 403 10.86 -10.82 7.46
C PRO A 403 11.07 -11.71 8.71
N PRO A 404 11.15 -11.14 9.93
CA PRO A 404 11.49 -11.91 11.14
C PRO A 404 10.44 -12.96 11.52
N PHE A 405 9.20 -12.81 11.04
CA PHE A 405 8.12 -13.78 11.24
C PHE A 405 8.06 -14.85 10.15
N TRP A 406 8.89 -14.75 9.11
CA TRP A 406 8.83 -15.64 7.96
C TRP A 406 9.35 -17.02 8.34
N VAL A 407 8.57 -18.05 8.03
CA VAL A 407 8.91 -19.45 8.27
C VAL A 407 8.84 -20.15 6.91
N ASP A 408 9.92 -20.79 6.49
CA ASP A 408 9.98 -21.50 5.21
C ASP A 408 9.07 -22.74 5.17
#